data_AF-A0A1H1I0S3-F1
#
_entry.id   AF-A0A1H1I0S3-F1
#
_cell.length_a   1.000
_cell.length_b   1.000
_cell.length_c   1.000
_cell.angle_alpha   90.00
_cell.angle_beta   90.00
_cell.angle_gamma   90.00
#
_symmetry.space_group_name_H-M   'P 1'
#
loop_
_entity.id
_entity.type
_entity.pdbx_description
1 polymer ?
#
loop_
_entity_poly.entity_id
_entity_poly.type
_entity_poly.pdbx_seq_one_letter_code
_entity_poly.pdbx_strand_id
1 'polypeptide(L)'
;MLRSAITNGTAILAGVDHRAPEMRRLRDLIALHVSDLGGQENVSHAEAVLVRRASMLTLQIELMETGFAEHDFEATRQQLETYQRAANTLRRLLETLGLQRRPRHATPTLSEYLKGKQRPGEGIPLEAAE
;
A
#
# COMPACT_ATOMS: atom_id res chain seq x y z
N MET A 1 13.19 -29.18 -13.16
CA MET A 1 11.75 -29.09 -13.50
C MET A 1 11.50 -27.83 -14.29
N LEU A 2 10.75 -27.90 -15.41
CA LEU A 2 10.26 -26.70 -16.08
C LEU A 2 9.28 -25.97 -15.15
N ARG A 3 9.46 -24.66 -15.00
CA ARG A 3 8.54 -23.77 -14.29
C ARG A 3 7.85 -22.86 -15.30
N SER A 4 6.56 -22.57 -15.06
CA SER A 4 5.80 -21.63 -15.87
C SER A 4 6.41 -20.23 -15.81
N ALA A 5 6.29 -19.45 -16.89
CA ALA A 5 6.62 -18.02 -16.91
C ALA A 5 5.86 -17.24 -15.82
N ILE A 6 4.66 -17.70 -15.44
CA ILE A 6 3.88 -17.14 -14.34
C ILE A 6 4.57 -17.38 -13.00
N THR A 7 5.04 -18.60 -12.77
CA THR A 7 5.77 -18.99 -11.56
C THR A 7 7.12 -18.28 -11.47
N ASN A 8 7.79 -18.05 -12.61
CA ASN A 8 9.07 -17.36 -12.66
C ASN A 8 8.93 -15.82 -12.56
N GLY A 9 7.70 -15.29 -12.56
CA GLY A 9 7.45 -13.85 -12.49
C GLY A 9 7.70 -13.09 -13.81
N THR A 10 8.07 -13.79 -14.90
CA THR A 10 8.29 -13.17 -16.22
C THR A 10 6.98 -12.88 -16.96
N ALA A 11 5.86 -13.47 -16.53
CA ALA A 11 4.51 -13.11 -16.95
C ALA A 11 3.57 -13.05 -15.74
N ILE A 12 2.65 -12.08 -15.68
CA ILE A 12 1.65 -12.03 -14.60
C ILE A 12 0.42 -12.85 -14.96
N LEU A 13 -0.19 -12.55 -16.11
CA LEU A 13 -1.36 -13.22 -16.66
C LEU A 13 -0.99 -13.83 -18.01
N ALA A 14 -1.52 -15.02 -18.29
CA ALA A 14 -1.35 -15.66 -19.59
C ALA A 14 -2.25 -15.00 -20.65
N GLY A 15 -1.74 -14.86 -21.87
CA GLY A 15 -2.53 -14.37 -23.02
C GLY A 15 -2.90 -12.89 -22.97
N VAL A 16 -2.26 -12.08 -22.12
CA VAL A 16 -2.51 -10.64 -21.99
C VAL A 16 -1.31 -9.86 -22.51
N ASP A 17 -1.54 -8.71 -23.15
CA ASP A 17 -0.46 -7.78 -23.48
C ASP A 17 0.07 -7.10 -22.22
N HIS A 18 1.28 -7.48 -21.80
CA HIS A 18 1.92 -6.90 -20.63
C HIS A 18 2.35 -5.43 -20.83
N ARG A 19 2.25 -4.86 -22.04
CA ARG A 19 2.55 -3.45 -22.32
C ARG A 19 1.35 -2.53 -22.09
N ALA A 20 0.17 -3.04 -21.80
CA ALA A 20 -0.98 -2.22 -21.45
C ALA A 20 -0.73 -1.38 -20.18
N PRO A 21 -1.29 -0.16 -20.07
CA PRO A 21 -1.14 0.70 -18.88
C PRO A 21 -1.53 -0.01 -17.57
N GLU A 22 -2.63 -0.74 -17.57
CA GLU A 22 -3.18 -1.47 -16.43
C GLU A 22 -2.25 -2.62 -16.02
N MET A 23 -1.63 -3.28 -17.00
CA MET A 23 -0.65 -4.34 -16.74
C MET A 23 0.67 -3.80 -16.20
N ARG A 24 1.08 -2.58 -16.59
CA ARG A 24 2.19 -1.86 -15.93
C ARG A 24 1.82 -1.52 -14.49
N ARG A 25 0.65 -0.92 -14.29
CA ARG A 25 0.14 -0.57 -12.95
C ARG A 25 0.06 -1.79 -12.02
N LEU A 26 -0.40 -2.93 -12.53
CA LEU A 26 -0.44 -4.17 -11.76
C LEU A 26 0.96 -4.66 -11.35
N ARG A 27 1.97 -4.54 -12.23
CA ARG A 27 3.36 -4.85 -11.88
C ARG A 27 3.88 -3.94 -10.79
N ASP A 28 3.61 -2.65 -10.91
CA ASP A 28 4.06 -1.64 -9.95
C ASP A 28 3.43 -1.92 -8.57
N LEU A 29 2.12 -2.17 -8.52
CA LEU A 29 1.43 -2.53 -7.28
C LEU A 29 2.02 -3.79 -6.65
N ILE A 30 2.27 -4.85 -7.42
CA ILE A 30 2.91 -6.07 -6.88
C ILE A 30 4.29 -5.75 -6.31
N ALA A 31 5.11 -5.00 -7.04
CA ALA A 31 6.45 -4.62 -6.59
C ALA A 31 6.42 -3.79 -5.30
N LEU A 32 5.48 -2.85 -5.18
CA LEU A 32 5.28 -2.05 -3.97
C LEU A 32 4.88 -2.91 -2.76
N HIS A 33 3.90 -3.80 -2.91
CA HIS A 33 3.48 -4.68 -1.82
C HIS A 33 4.60 -5.64 -1.39
N VAL A 34 5.38 -6.18 -2.33
CA VAL A 34 6.58 -6.98 -2.01
C VAL A 34 7.63 -6.15 -1.29
N SER A 35 7.85 -4.91 -1.72
CA SER A 35 8.77 -3.99 -1.04
C SER A 35 8.33 -3.70 0.40
N ASP A 36 7.03 -3.51 0.63
CA ASP A 36 6.49 -3.27 1.98
C ASP A 36 6.63 -4.49 2.90
N LEU A 37 6.65 -5.69 2.31
CA LEU A 37 6.94 -6.96 3.00
C LEU A 37 8.44 -7.21 3.21
N GLY A 38 9.30 -6.27 2.78
CA GLY A 38 10.74 -6.34 2.98
C GLY A 38 11.52 -6.95 1.82
N GLY A 39 10.93 -7.12 0.64
CA GLY A 39 11.62 -7.65 -0.53
C GLY A 39 11.26 -9.09 -0.87
N GLN A 40 11.68 -9.54 -2.06
CA GLN A 40 11.22 -10.81 -2.65
C GLN A 40 11.68 -12.03 -1.86
N GLU A 41 12.83 -11.94 -1.21
CA GLU A 41 13.41 -12.97 -0.34
C GLU A 41 12.64 -13.17 0.97
N ASN A 42 11.86 -12.15 1.39
CA ASN A 42 11.06 -12.16 2.61
C ASN A 42 9.60 -12.55 2.35
N VAL A 43 9.23 -12.86 1.10
CA VAL A 43 7.86 -13.21 0.71
C VAL A 43 7.77 -14.71 0.43
N SER A 44 7.01 -15.43 1.26
CA SER A 44 6.66 -16.82 1.00
C SER A 44 5.78 -16.97 -0.24
N HIS A 45 5.69 -18.17 -0.79
CA HIS A 45 4.83 -18.42 -1.94
C HIS A 45 3.35 -18.11 -1.65
N ALA A 46 2.87 -18.42 -0.44
CA ALA A 46 1.49 -18.13 -0.05
C ALA A 46 1.24 -16.62 0.01
N GLU A 47 2.17 -15.86 0.57
CA GLU A 47 2.11 -14.40 0.59
C GLU A 47 2.17 -13.83 -0.82
N ALA A 48 3.01 -14.38 -1.72
CA ALA A 48 3.07 -13.94 -3.12
C ALA A 48 1.72 -14.11 -3.85
N VAL A 49 0.97 -15.16 -3.53
CA VAL A 49 -0.40 -15.36 -4.06
C VAL A 49 -1.34 -14.27 -3.53
N LEU A 50 -1.29 -13.97 -2.22
CA LEU A 50 -2.11 -12.94 -1.60
C LEU A 50 -1.76 -11.55 -2.12
N VAL A 51 -0.47 -11.23 -2.28
CA VAL A 51 0.01 -9.99 -2.90
C VAL A 51 -0.58 -9.82 -4.30
N ARG A 52 -0.50 -10.86 -5.15
CA ARG A 52 -1.10 -10.80 -6.49
C ARG A 52 -2.61 -10.52 -6.46
N ARG A 53 -3.35 -11.06 -5.49
CA ARG A 53 -4.79 -10.81 -5.33
C ARG A 53 -5.07 -9.41 -4.80
N ALA A 54 -4.30 -8.95 -3.81
CA ALA A 54 -4.39 -7.60 -3.27
C ALA A 54 -4.14 -6.57 -4.37
N SER A 55 -3.04 -6.69 -5.12
CA SER A 55 -2.71 -5.76 -6.22
C SER A 55 -3.77 -5.76 -7.32
N MET A 56 -4.36 -6.91 -7.65
CA MET A 56 -5.44 -6.97 -8.63
C MET A 56 -6.72 -6.29 -8.11
N LEU A 57 -7.07 -6.48 -6.84
CA LEU A 57 -8.22 -5.79 -6.23
C LEU A 57 -7.99 -4.28 -6.16
N THR A 58 -6.79 -3.83 -5.80
CA THR A 58 -6.41 -2.41 -5.84
C THR A 58 -6.60 -1.83 -7.24
N LEU A 59 -6.05 -2.48 -8.28
CA LEU A 59 -6.22 -2.03 -9.66
C LEU A 59 -7.71 -1.96 -10.06
N GLN A 60 -8.50 -2.97 -9.70
CA GLN A 60 -9.93 -2.97 -10.05
C GLN A 60 -10.71 -1.87 -9.32
N ILE A 61 -10.35 -1.56 -8.07
CA ILE A 61 -10.89 -0.43 -7.32
C ILE A 61 -10.55 0.89 -8.03
N GLU A 62 -9.28 1.10 -8.42
CA GLU A 62 -8.84 2.29 -9.18
C GLU A 62 -9.63 2.45 -10.51
N LEU A 63 -9.87 1.34 -11.23
CA LEU A 63 -10.65 1.35 -12.46
C LEU A 63 -12.13 1.66 -12.22
N MET A 64 -12.73 1.13 -11.14
CA MET A 64 -14.10 1.48 -10.75
C MET A 64 -14.21 2.97 -10.39
N GLU A 65 -13.26 3.51 -9.63
CA GLU A 65 -13.22 4.94 -9.27
C GLU A 65 -13.10 5.84 -10.51
N THR A 66 -12.28 5.43 -11.48
CA THR A 66 -12.17 6.12 -12.78
C THR A 66 -13.52 6.13 -13.51
N GLY A 67 -14.19 4.97 -13.58
CA GLY A 67 -15.52 4.88 -14.17
C GLY A 67 -16.56 5.74 -13.44
N PHE A 68 -16.49 5.84 -12.11
CA PHE A 68 -17.37 6.75 -11.37
C PHE A 68 -17.08 8.21 -11.70
N ALA A 69 -15.81 8.60 -11.80
CA ALA A 69 -15.42 9.97 -12.15
C ALA A 69 -15.87 10.36 -13.57
N GLU A 70 -15.84 9.41 -14.52
CA GLU A 70 -16.35 9.60 -15.89
C GLU A 70 -17.89 9.76 -15.94
N HIS A 71 -18.59 9.33 -14.89
CA HIS A 71 -20.04 9.42 -14.73
C HIS A 71 -20.44 10.46 -13.66
N ASP A 72 -19.77 11.62 -13.61
CA ASP A 72 -20.06 12.72 -12.67
C ASP A 72 -20.05 12.30 -11.18
N PHE A 73 -19.22 11.31 -10.84
CA PHE A 73 -19.16 10.67 -9.52
C PHE A 73 -20.45 9.97 -9.09
N GLU A 74 -21.31 9.62 -10.04
CA GLU A 74 -22.49 8.79 -9.81
C GLU A 74 -22.14 7.31 -9.96
N ALA A 75 -22.69 6.50 -9.05
CA ALA A 75 -22.55 5.05 -9.10
C ALA A 75 -23.92 4.39 -8.88
N THR A 76 -24.19 3.36 -9.66
CA THR A 76 -25.36 2.50 -9.43
C THR A 76 -25.20 1.77 -8.10
N ARG A 77 -26.33 1.37 -7.49
CA ARG A 77 -26.33 0.54 -6.26
C ARG A 77 -25.42 -0.69 -6.41
N GLN A 78 -25.51 -1.39 -7.54
CA GLN A 78 -24.72 -2.61 -7.78
C GLN A 78 -23.21 -2.34 -7.85
N GLN A 79 -22.81 -1.21 -8.43
CA GLN A 79 -21.41 -0.78 -8.45
C GLN A 79 -20.92 -0.48 -7.04
N LEU A 80 -21.68 0.27 -6.24
CA LEU A 80 -21.32 0.57 -4.85
C LEU A 80 -21.20 -0.69 -3.99
N GLU A 81 -22.11 -1.65 -4.14
CA GLU A 81 -22.03 -2.93 -3.43
C GLU A 81 -20.80 -3.75 -3.84
N THR A 82 -20.45 -3.73 -5.12
CA THR A 82 -19.26 -4.43 -5.63
C THR A 82 -17.98 -3.77 -5.15
N TYR A 83 -17.93 -2.44 -5.23
CA TYR A 83 -16.84 -1.61 -4.73
C TYR A 83 -16.58 -1.86 -3.25
N GLN A 84 -17.62 -1.80 -2.41
CA GLN A 84 -17.51 -2.04 -0.96
C GLN A 84 -17.02 -3.46 -0.66
N ARG A 85 -17.51 -4.48 -1.35
CA ARG A 85 -17.05 -5.88 -1.17
C ARG A 85 -15.58 -6.05 -1.58
N ALA A 86 -15.16 -5.44 -2.69
CA ALA A 86 -13.78 -5.46 -3.13
C ALA A 86 -12.85 -4.77 -2.12
N ALA A 87 -13.22 -3.57 -1.66
CA ALA A 87 -12.45 -2.81 -0.67
C ALA A 87 -12.33 -3.55 0.68
N ASN A 88 -13.42 -4.16 1.15
CA ASN A 88 -13.41 -4.96 2.38
C ASN A 88 -12.53 -6.22 2.23
N THR A 89 -12.56 -6.86 1.07
CA THR A 89 -11.70 -8.02 0.78
C THR A 89 -10.24 -7.60 0.72
N LEU A 90 -9.93 -6.48 0.04
CA LEU A 90 -8.59 -5.91 -0.03
C LEU A 90 -8.05 -5.63 1.38
N ARG A 91 -8.80 -4.94 2.23
CA ARG A 91 -8.42 -4.67 3.63
C ARG A 91 -8.01 -5.95 4.37
N ARG A 92 -8.81 -7.02 4.26
CA ARG A 92 -8.53 -8.31 4.92
C ARG A 92 -7.27 -8.98 4.37
N LEU A 93 -7.02 -8.90 3.07
CA LEU A 93 -5.79 -9.44 2.48
C LEU A 93 -4.55 -8.67 2.96
N LEU A 94 -4.62 -7.34 3.01
CA LEU A 94 -3.52 -6.51 3.52
C LEU A 94 -3.24 -6.78 5.01
N GLU A 95 -4.29 -6.92 5.83
CA GLU A 95 -4.14 -7.34 7.23
C GLU A 95 -3.50 -8.72 7.36
N THR A 96 -3.91 -9.68 6.52
CA THR A 96 -3.34 -11.04 6.51
C THR A 96 -1.85 -11.03 6.15
N LEU A 97 -1.45 -10.13 5.25
CA LEU A 97 -0.05 -9.90 4.87
C LEU A 97 0.75 -9.13 5.95
N GLY A 98 0.11 -8.68 7.04
CA GLY A 98 0.75 -7.81 8.03
C GLY A 98 1.01 -6.38 7.54
N LEU A 99 0.48 -6.02 6.35
CA LEU A 99 0.50 -4.68 5.79
C LEU A 99 -0.61 -3.84 6.42
N GLN A 100 -0.36 -3.41 7.66
CA GLN A 100 -1.27 -2.59 8.44
C GLN A 100 -0.73 -1.18 8.64
N ARG A 101 -1.63 -0.24 8.92
CA ARG A 101 -1.27 1.13 9.30
C ARG A 101 -0.32 1.09 10.50
N ARG A 102 0.95 1.47 10.29
CA ARG A 102 1.92 1.66 11.37
C ARG A 102 1.66 3.03 12.03
N PRO A 103 1.51 3.11 13.37
CA PRO A 103 1.39 4.40 14.03
C PRO A 103 2.66 5.20 13.79
N ARG A 104 2.54 6.41 13.24
CA ARG A 104 3.66 7.32 13.11
C ARG A 104 4.04 7.78 14.52
N HIS A 105 5.26 7.51 14.97
CA HIS A 105 5.80 8.10 16.19
C HIS A 105 5.92 9.61 15.99
N ALA A 106 4.89 10.34 16.43
CA ALA A 106 4.85 11.80 16.40
C ALA A 106 5.46 12.42 17.67
N THR A 107 5.90 11.61 18.62
CA THR A 107 6.63 12.07 19.80
C THR A 107 8.02 12.52 19.34
N PRO A 108 8.35 13.82 19.43
CA PRO A 108 9.70 14.28 19.11
C PRO A 108 10.67 13.60 20.05
N THR A 109 11.80 13.16 19.51
CA THR A 109 12.93 12.72 20.34
C THR A 109 13.33 13.85 21.28
N LEU A 110 13.95 13.52 22.42
CA LEU A 110 14.46 14.53 23.35
C LEU A 110 15.35 15.56 22.61
N SER A 111 16.15 15.10 21.64
CA SER A 111 16.99 15.97 20.81
C SER A 111 16.19 16.93 19.91
N GLU A 112 15.10 16.47 19.29
CA GLU A 112 14.21 17.31 18.49
C GLU A 112 13.40 18.29 19.36
N TYR A 113 12.97 17.85 20.55
CA TYR A 113 12.30 18.71 21.52
C TYR A 113 13.22 19.83 22.01
N LEU A 114 14.48 19.51 22.34
CA LEU A 114 15.49 20.48 22.78
C LEU A 114 15.86 21.48 21.67
N LYS A 115 16.01 21.02 20.41
CA LYS A 115 16.21 21.91 19.25
C LYS A 115 15.01 22.82 19.01
N GLY A 116 13.79 22.33 19.23
CA GLY A 116 12.57 23.12 19.17
C GLY A 116 12.45 24.19 20.26
N LYS A 117 12.99 23.90 21.46
CA LYS A 117 13.06 24.84 22.60
C LYS A 117 14.17 25.89 22.46
N GLN A 118 15.23 25.62 21.69
CA GLN A 118 16.32 26.57 21.40
C GLN A 118 15.93 27.70 20.41
N ARG A 119 14.64 28.01 20.26
CA ARG A 119 14.26 29.31 19.69
C ARG A 119 14.65 30.40 20.70
N PRO A 120 15.31 31.49 20.27
CA PRO A 120 15.85 32.48 21.18
C PRO A 120 14.70 33.25 21.85
N GLY A 121 14.48 33.02 23.16
CA GLY A 121 13.51 33.81 23.94
C GLY A 121 13.11 33.27 25.31
N GLU A 122 13.16 31.96 25.58
CA GLU A 122 12.70 31.38 26.85
C GLU A 122 13.77 30.48 27.49
N GLY A 123 14.86 31.09 27.96
CA GLY A 123 15.75 30.45 28.93
C GLY A 123 15.16 30.57 30.33
N ILE A 124 14.92 29.45 31.01
CA ILE A 124 14.67 29.44 32.45
C ILE A 124 16.00 29.81 33.12
N PRO A 125 16.09 30.91 33.89
CA PRO A 125 17.33 31.30 34.55
C PRO A 125 17.75 30.20 35.54
N LEU A 126 18.99 29.75 35.41
CA LEU A 126 19.62 28.70 36.23
C LEU A 126 20.08 29.19 37.62
N GLU A 127 19.59 30.34 38.09
CA GLU A 127 20.14 31.06 39.25
C GLU A 127 19.31 30.93 40.53
N ALA A 128 18.60 29.81 40.73
CA ALA A 128 17.82 29.58 41.96
C ALA A 128 18.12 28.21 42.62
N ALA A 129 19.39 27.84 42.69
CA ALA A 129 19.86 26.70 43.47
C ALA A 129 21.16 27.06 44.21
N GLU A 130 21.05 28.01 45.13
CA GLU A 130 21.88 28.08 46.33
C GLU A 130 20.96 28.06 47.56
#